data_AF-A0A4Y9P4N6-F1
#
_entry.id   AF-A0A4Y9P4N6-F1
#
_cell.length_a   1.000
_cell.length_b   1.000
_cell.length_c   1.000
_cell.angle_alpha   90.00
_cell.angle_beta   90.00
_cell.angle_gamma   90.00
#
_symmetry.space_group_name_H-M   'P 1'
#
loop_
_entity.id
_entity.type
_entity.pdbx_description
1 polymer ?
#
loop_
_entity_poly.entity_id
_entity_poly.type
_entity_poly.pdbx_seq_one_letter_code
_entity_poly.pdbx_strand_id
1 'polypeptide(L)'
;MANAQQPAWIEAHRAGCLKWRGAPPGMPAELADEFMTNLKAGSTIRKLTSGMKEFGPSLVSYSRFKKHCELHPEWAAEAWRISKINGDFGKGHNRIKTHCKFGHPFATYQRLNFDKGSVIRKCNMCHFLRYKEGGRVKPEIMVKVKAELERGATISSLTASGKPTRLLAHHAFKRARRENPEIDILAAKVIEGSRSRALRTRWTRVHNEIRREQNNDYYMIRALLPVSFPDKDDVVGAIFEDLLTGALKRENVRARVKSYVAAHNKLFPTKYAKFGESPLLSLDEAIFEDGTSTRGDNVSRGLWD
;
A
#
# COMPACT_ATOMS: atom_id res chain seq x y z
N MET A 1 -43.52 20.62 -37.38
CA MET A 1 -42.25 19.90 -37.56
C MET A 1 -41.12 20.91 -37.55
N ALA A 2 -40.34 20.98 -36.46
CA ALA A 2 -39.25 21.95 -36.36
C ALA A 2 -38.07 21.47 -37.22
N ASN A 3 -37.69 22.29 -38.21
CA ASN A 3 -36.49 22.04 -39.02
C ASN A 3 -35.27 22.08 -38.08
N ALA A 4 -34.67 20.91 -37.82
CA ALA A 4 -33.42 20.83 -37.10
C ALA A 4 -32.36 21.57 -37.92
N GLN A 5 -31.98 22.77 -37.49
CA GLN A 5 -30.89 23.54 -38.08
C GLN A 5 -29.64 22.65 -38.08
N GLN A 6 -29.08 22.42 -39.26
CA GLN A 6 -27.85 21.67 -39.39
C GLN A 6 -26.75 22.40 -38.61
N PRO A 7 -25.87 21.68 -37.90
CA PRO A 7 -24.81 22.32 -37.16
C PRO A 7 -23.89 23.08 -38.12
N ALA A 8 -23.59 24.34 -37.81
CA ALA A 8 -22.92 25.31 -38.68
C ALA A 8 -21.60 24.84 -39.34
N TRP A 9 -20.92 23.85 -38.76
CA TRP A 9 -19.72 23.26 -39.36
C TRP A 9 -20.01 22.42 -40.62
N ILE A 10 -21.20 21.83 -40.73
CA ILE A 10 -21.63 21.07 -41.92
C ILE A 10 -21.83 22.01 -43.11
N GLU A 11 -22.46 23.17 -42.88
CA GLU A 11 -22.66 24.18 -43.92
C GLU A 11 -21.34 24.79 -44.39
N ALA A 12 -20.42 25.10 -43.47
CA ALA A 12 -19.08 25.57 -43.81
C ALA A 12 -18.29 24.53 -44.63
N HIS A 13 -18.39 23.25 -44.25
CA HIS A 13 -17.77 22.15 -45.02
C HIS A 13 -18.40 22.01 -46.41
N ARG A 14 -19.73 22.10 -46.51
CA ARG A 14 -20.47 22.03 -47.79
C ARG A 14 -20.14 23.20 -48.71
N ALA A 15 -20.07 24.43 -48.19
CA ALA A 15 -19.64 25.61 -48.93
C ALA A 15 -18.21 25.45 -49.45
N GLY A 16 -17.31 24.90 -48.61
CA GLY A 16 -15.96 24.52 -49.01
C GLY A 16 -15.95 23.51 -50.17
N CYS A 17 -16.76 22.44 -50.11
CA CYS A 17 -16.85 21.47 -51.21
C CYS A 17 -17.43 22.07 -52.50
N LEU A 18 -18.43 22.97 -52.41
CA LEU A 18 -19.06 23.59 -53.57
C LEU A 18 -18.14 24.56 -54.31
N LYS A 19 -17.28 25.30 -53.59
CA LYS A 19 -16.23 26.17 -54.19
C LYS A 19 -15.33 25.42 -55.17
N TRP A 20 -15.23 24.11 -54.98
CA TRP A 20 -14.27 23.24 -55.64
C TRP A 20 -14.86 22.36 -56.73
N ARG A 21 -16.18 22.43 -56.95
CA ARG A 21 -16.89 21.63 -57.97
C ARG A 21 -16.61 22.21 -59.36
N GLY A 22 -16.06 21.40 -60.26
CA GLY A 22 -15.68 21.82 -61.62
C GLY A 22 -14.27 22.41 -61.76
N ALA A 23 -13.56 22.64 -60.64
CA ALA A 23 -12.16 23.02 -60.69
C ALA A 23 -11.26 21.80 -60.94
N PRO A 24 -10.14 21.94 -61.70
CA PRO A 24 -9.24 20.83 -62.01
C PRO A 24 -8.68 20.18 -60.74
N PRO A 25 -8.31 18.88 -60.77
CA PRO A 25 -7.76 18.19 -59.61
C PRO A 25 -6.50 18.90 -59.10
N GLY A 26 -6.35 19.00 -57.77
CA GLY A 26 -5.26 19.73 -57.13
C GLY A 26 -5.59 21.20 -56.83
N MET A 27 -4.58 21.95 -56.39
CA MET A 27 -4.71 23.37 -56.05
C MET A 27 -4.35 24.25 -57.25
N PRO A 28 -5.04 25.38 -57.46
CA PRO A 28 -4.56 26.43 -58.35
C PRO A 28 -3.17 26.91 -57.92
N ALA A 29 -2.33 27.35 -58.88
CA ALA A 29 -0.96 27.76 -58.62
C ALA A 29 -0.86 28.85 -57.53
N GLU A 30 -1.71 29.88 -57.61
CA GLU A 30 -1.78 30.96 -56.62
C GLU A 30 -2.05 30.44 -55.20
N LEU A 31 -2.94 29.45 -55.07
CA LEU A 31 -3.26 28.84 -53.78
C LEU A 31 -2.13 27.94 -53.28
N ALA A 32 -1.41 27.27 -54.18
CA ALA A 32 -0.24 26.47 -53.83
C ALA A 32 0.90 27.37 -53.30
N ASP A 33 1.09 28.55 -53.90
CA ASP A 33 2.05 29.56 -53.44
C ASP A 33 1.66 30.16 -52.09
N GLU A 34 0.38 30.48 -51.89
CA GLU A 34 -0.15 30.91 -50.60
C GLU A 34 0.02 29.83 -49.53
N PHE A 35 -0.23 28.56 -49.88
CA PHE A 35 -0.06 27.42 -48.99
C PHE A 35 1.40 27.27 -48.55
N MET A 36 2.35 27.38 -49.49
CA MET A 36 3.78 27.34 -49.19
C MET A 36 4.26 28.55 -48.39
N THR A 37 3.71 29.74 -48.66
CA THR A 37 4.01 30.96 -47.89
C THR A 37 3.58 30.79 -46.44
N ASN A 38 2.38 30.26 -46.20
CA ASN A 38 1.89 29.96 -44.85
C ASN A 38 2.71 28.87 -44.15
N LEU A 39 3.16 27.83 -44.87
CA LEU A 39 4.09 26.84 -44.32
C LEU A 39 5.43 27.48 -43.94
N LYS A 40 6.02 28.31 -44.80
CA LYS A 40 7.27 29.03 -44.48
C LYS A 40 7.11 29.98 -43.29
N ALA A 41 5.92 30.54 -43.09
CA ALA A 41 5.57 31.35 -41.92
C ALA A 41 5.38 30.55 -40.61
N GLY A 42 5.56 29.22 -40.62
CA GLY A 42 5.49 28.38 -39.42
C GLY A 42 4.17 27.61 -39.25
N SER A 43 3.26 27.65 -40.22
CA SER A 43 2.06 26.80 -40.18
C SER A 43 2.39 25.32 -40.48
N THR A 44 1.47 24.43 -40.15
CA THR A 44 1.59 23.00 -40.50
C THR A 44 0.51 22.60 -41.49
N ILE A 45 0.75 21.55 -42.28
CA ILE A 45 -0.25 21.01 -43.22
C ILE A 45 -1.58 20.78 -42.50
N ARG A 46 -1.54 20.20 -41.29
CA ARG A 46 -2.75 19.98 -40.49
C ARG A 46 -3.55 21.26 -40.25
N LYS A 47 -2.90 22.37 -39.85
CA LYS A 47 -3.59 23.65 -39.61
C LYS A 47 -4.27 24.16 -40.88
N LEU A 48 -3.57 24.07 -42.01
CA LEU A 48 -4.06 24.56 -43.29
C LEU A 48 -5.16 23.67 -43.89
N THR A 49 -5.22 22.39 -43.54
CA THR A 49 -6.17 21.44 -44.15
C THR A 49 -7.33 20.97 -43.26
N SER A 50 -7.25 21.10 -41.93
CA SER A 50 -8.20 20.45 -41.02
C SER A 50 -9.43 21.28 -40.66
N GLY A 51 -9.42 22.60 -40.90
CA GLY A 51 -10.57 23.49 -40.63
C GLY A 51 -11.09 23.40 -39.19
N MET A 52 -10.21 23.08 -38.24
CA MET A 52 -10.58 22.89 -36.83
C MET A 52 -10.83 24.25 -36.17
N LYS A 53 -11.76 24.31 -35.21
CA LYS A 53 -12.14 25.53 -34.48
C LYS A 53 -10.94 26.30 -33.91
N GLU A 54 -9.87 25.60 -33.53
CA GLU A 54 -8.65 26.19 -32.96
C GLU A 54 -7.77 26.92 -33.98
N PHE A 55 -7.88 26.62 -35.27
CA PHE A 55 -6.97 27.11 -36.32
C PHE A 55 -7.65 27.98 -37.39
N GLY A 56 -8.97 28.13 -37.32
CA GLY A 56 -9.74 28.88 -38.32
C GLY A 56 -10.14 28.02 -39.53
N PRO A 57 -10.72 28.65 -40.57
CA PRO A 57 -11.14 27.95 -41.77
C PRO A 57 -9.95 27.31 -42.51
N SER A 58 -10.14 26.12 -43.08
CA SER A 58 -9.11 25.47 -43.89
C SER A 58 -8.88 26.23 -45.19
N LEU A 59 -7.62 26.41 -45.58
CA LEU A 59 -7.25 26.99 -46.87
C LEU A 59 -7.64 26.06 -48.02
N VAL A 60 -7.44 24.75 -47.82
CA VAL A 60 -7.80 23.68 -48.77
C VAL A 60 -8.20 22.42 -48.02
N SER A 61 -9.05 21.57 -48.60
CA SER A 61 -9.33 20.26 -47.99
C SER A 61 -8.10 19.35 -48.06
N TYR A 62 -7.95 18.45 -47.08
CA TYR A 62 -6.85 17.49 -47.06
C TYR A 62 -6.83 16.57 -48.30
N SER A 63 -8.01 16.17 -48.80
CA SER A 63 -8.13 15.35 -50.00
C SER A 63 -7.56 16.05 -51.24
N ARG A 64 -7.76 17.36 -51.36
CA ARG A 64 -7.29 18.16 -52.49
C ARG A 64 -5.81 18.50 -52.38
N PHE A 65 -5.31 18.75 -51.17
CA PHE A 65 -3.88 18.81 -50.89
C PHE A 65 -3.19 17.50 -51.33
N LYS A 66 -3.72 16.33 -50.94
CA LYS A 66 -3.16 15.04 -51.34
C LYS A 66 -3.13 14.87 -52.86
N LYS A 67 -4.22 15.23 -53.56
CA LYS A 67 -4.26 15.21 -55.03
C LYS A 67 -3.24 16.14 -55.67
N HIS A 68 -3.02 17.33 -55.11
CA HIS A 68 -1.98 18.23 -55.59
C HIS A 68 -0.57 17.66 -55.36
N CYS A 69 -0.33 17.00 -54.22
CA CYS A 69 0.94 16.31 -53.98
C CYS A 69 1.20 15.16 -54.97
N GLU A 70 0.17 14.44 -55.39
CA GLU A 70 0.27 13.38 -56.42
C GLU A 70 0.66 13.96 -57.79
N LEU A 71 0.19 15.16 -58.12
CA LEU A 71 0.48 15.85 -59.38
C LEU A 71 1.84 16.58 -59.37
N HIS A 72 2.32 17.01 -58.20
CA HIS A 72 3.56 17.79 -58.05
C HIS A 72 4.46 17.19 -56.94
N PRO A 73 5.22 16.12 -57.23
CA PRO A 73 5.96 15.38 -56.22
C PRO A 73 7.09 16.19 -55.56
N GLU A 74 7.79 17.05 -56.31
CA GLU A 74 8.85 17.91 -55.75
C GLU A 74 8.29 18.94 -54.77
N TRP A 75 7.19 19.59 -55.15
CA TRP A 75 6.44 20.49 -54.27
C TRP A 75 5.96 19.77 -53.01
N ALA A 76 5.45 18.55 -53.16
CA ALA A 76 5.00 17.74 -52.04
C ALA A 76 6.13 17.43 -51.06
N ALA A 77 7.30 17.00 -51.57
CA ALA A 77 8.46 16.71 -50.73
C ALA A 77 8.86 17.93 -49.89
N GLU A 78 8.88 19.11 -50.49
CA GLU A 78 9.22 20.35 -49.79
C GLU A 78 8.15 20.75 -48.77
N ALA A 79 6.86 20.68 -49.13
CA ALA A 79 5.75 20.98 -48.22
C ALA A 79 5.77 20.07 -46.98
N TRP A 80 6.00 18.77 -47.17
CA TRP A 80 6.12 17.79 -46.08
C TRP A 80 7.35 18.05 -45.22
N ARG A 81 8.50 18.39 -45.82
CA ARG A 81 9.73 18.74 -45.12
C ARG A 81 9.53 19.94 -44.20
N ILE A 82 8.99 21.05 -44.73
CA ILE A 82 8.72 22.27 -43.95
C ILE A 82 7.69 21.98 -42.85
N SER A 83 6.59 21.29 -43.16
CA SER A 83 5.58 20.97 -42.15
C SER A 83 6.10 20.08 -41.03
N LYS A 84 7.05 19.18 -41.31
CA LYS A 84 7.72 18.37 -40.29
C LYS A 84 8.56 19.24 -39.37
N ILE A 85 9.39 20.12 -39.95
CA ILE A 85 10.20 21.09 -39.21
C ILE A 85 9.32 21.93 -38.28
N ASN A 86 8.25 22.53 -38.80
CA ASN A 86 7.32 23.35 -38.01
C ASN A 86 6.61 22.54 -36.91
N GLY A 87 6.25 21.29 -37.21
CA GLY A 87 5.66 20.37 -36.24
C GLY A 87 6.60 20.02 -35.09
N ASP A 88 7.90 19.94 -35.35
CA ASP A 88 8.91 19.62 -34.35
C ASP A 88 9.30 20.85 -33.50
N PHE A 89 9.32 22.05 -34.08
CA PHE A 89 9.44 23.31 -33.33
C PHE A 89 8.36 23.45 -32.24
N GLY A 90 7.11 23.11 -32.57
CA GLY A 90 5.99 23.14 -31.61
C GLY A 90 6.10 22.11 -30.47
N LYS A 91 6.78 20.97 -30.70
CA LYS A 91 6.98 19.91 -29.70
C LYS A 91 8.17 20.18 -28.76
N GLY A 92 9.08 21.09 -29.14
CA GLY A 92 10.30 21.42 -28.40
C GLY A 92 10.10 22.36 -27.21
N HIS A 93 9.07 23.22 -27.21
CA HIS A 93 8.92 24.27 -26.19
C HIS A 93 8.82 23.71 -24.75
N ASN A 94 8.26 22.52 -24.57
CA ASN A 94 8.21 21.87 -23.25
C ASN A 94 9.48 21.07 -22.90
N ARG A 95 10.36 20.79 -23.88
CA ARG A 95 11.66 20.12 -23.65
C ARG A 95 12.73 21.09 -23.15
N ILE A 96 12.65 22.37 -23.52
CA ILE A 96 13.61 23.42 -23.12
C ILE A 96 13.28 23.99 -21.73
N LYS A 97 12.09 23.74 -21.18
CA LYS A 97 11.77 24.20 -19.83
C LYS A 97 12.72 23.56 -18.82
N THR A 98 13.57 24.41 -18.22
CA THR A 98 14.52 24.08 -17.15
C THR A 98 13.87 24.15 -15.78
N HIS A 99 12.84 24.99 -15.63
CA HIS A 99 12.13 25.20 -14.36
C HIS A 99 10.62 25.06 -14.53
N CYS A 100 9.94 24.69 -13.44
CA CYS A 100 8.49 24.70 -13.39
C CYS A 100 7.93 26.11 -13.17
N LYS A 101 6.60 26.27 -13.20
CA LYS A 101 5.91 27.55 -12.95
C LYS A 101 6.27 28.20 -11.60
N PHE A 102 6.67 27.40 -10.62
CA PHE A 102 7.05 27.85 -9.27
C PHE A 102 8.57 27.93 -9.08
N GLY A 103 9.35 27.93 -10.16
CA GLY A 103 10.81 28.09 -10.09
C GLY A 103 11.61 26.85 -9.68
N HIS A 104 10.99 25.70 -9.41
CA HIS A 104 11.76 24.47 -9.11
C HIS A 104 12.46 23.93 -10.37
N PRO A 105 13.75 23.56 -10.27
CA PRO A 105 14.51 23.01 -11.40
C PRO A 105 14.02 21.61 -11.76
N PHE A 106 13.77 21.37 -13.05
CA PHE A 106 13.41 20.07 -13.57
C PHE A 106 14.61 19.10 -13.56
N ALA A 107 15.85 19.59 -13.60
CA ALA A 107 17.03 18.71 -13.46
C ALA A 107 16.97 17.84 -12.18
N THR A 108 16.46 18.40 -11.08
CA THR A 108 16.37 17.72 -9.78
C THR A 108 15.01 17.08 -9.55
N TYR A 109 13.93 17.75 -9.95
CA TYR A 109 12.55 17.36 -9.57
C TYR A 109 11.67 16.96 -10.75
N GLN A 110 12.24 16.54 -11.88
CA GLN A 110 11.43 16.13 -13.03
C GLN A 110 10.75 14.78 -12.80
N ARG A 111 9.46 14.74 -13.16
CA ARG A 111 8.72 13.51 -13.41
C ARG A 111 8.11 13.57 -14.79
N LEU A 112 8.39 12.56 -15.61
CA LEU A 112 7.75 12.40 -16.92
C LEU A 112 6.43 11.66 -16.72
N ASN A 113 5.33 12.26 -17.16
CA ASN A 113 4.03 11.63 -17.21
C ASN A 113 3.52 11.64 -18.65
N PHE A 114 2.80 10.59 -19.04
CA PHE A 114 2.04 10.56 -20.28
C PHE A 114 0.63 11.10 -20.00
N ASP A 115 0.22 12.13 -20.72
CA ASP A 115 -1.13 12.69 -20.64
C ASP A 115 -1.64 12.94 -22.07
N LYS A 116 -2.80 12.36 -22.38
CA LYS A 116 -3.47 12.45 -23.70
C LYS A 116 -2.54 12.19 -24.90
N GLY A 117 -1.68 11.18 -24.81
CA GLY A 117 -0.74 10.81 -25.88
C GLY A 117 0.49 11.71 -26.01
N SER A 118 0.70 12.64 -25.08
CA SER A 118 1.88 13.50 -25.03
C SER A 118 2.68 13.29 -23.74
N VAL A 119 4.01 13.35 -23.83
CA VAL A 119 4.88 13.34 -22.64
C VAL A 119 4.91 14.75 -22.07
N ILE A 120 4.43 14.90 -20.84
CA ILE A 120 4.48 16.14 -20.07
C ILE A 120 5.46 16.02 -18.91
N ARG A 121 6.29 17.06 -18.72
CA ARG A 121 7.13 17.21 -17.52
C ARG A 121 6.28 17.80 -16.40
N LYS A 122 6.11 17.06 -15.31
CA LYS A 122 5.55 17.58 -14.05
C LYS A 122 6.65 17.76 -13.03
N CYS A 123 6.54 18.81 -12.22
CA CYS A 123 7.48 19.04 -11.14
C CYS A 123 7.07 18.16 -9.95
N ASN A 124 7.94 17.23 -9.59
CA ASN A 124 7.77 16.34 -8.46
C ASN A 124 7.73 17.11 -7.13
N MET A 125 8.48 18.21 -7.00
CA MET A 125 8.40 19.07 -5.81
C MET A 125 7.03 19.75 -5.70
N CYS A 126 6.51 20.36 -6.76
CA CYS A 126 5.15 20.92 -6.75
C CYS A 126 4.09 19.85 -6.46
N HIS A 127 4.28 18.64 -6.97
CA HIS A 127 3.41 17.52 -6.67
C HIS A 127 3.50 17.15 -5.18
N PHE A 128 4.71 17.00 -4.63
CA PHE A 128 4.94 16.72 -3.22
C PHE A 128 4.32 17.78 -2.32
N LEU A 129 4.56 19.07 -2.58
CA LEU A 129 3.96 20.18 -1.84
C LEU A 129 2.44 20.12 -1.86
N ARG A 130 1.83 19.88 -3.03
CA ARG A 130 0.38 19.69 -3.15
C ARG A 130 -0.14 18.54 -2.28
N TYR A 131 0.58 17.42 -2.25
CA TYR A 131 0.19 16.27 -1.40
C TYR A 131 0.40 16.56 0.08
N LYS A 132 1.48 17.22 0.46
CA LYS A 132 1.83 17.56 1.85
C LYS A 132 0.85 18.58 2.43
N GLU A 133 0.52 19.61 1.66
CA GLU A 133 -0.38 20.68 2.10
C GLU A 133 -1.82 20.21 2.19
N GLY A 134 -2.25 19.26 1.36
CA GLY A 134 -3.67 18.95 1.22
C GLY A 134 -4.34 19.97 0.31
N GLY A 135 -4.91 19.55 -0.82
CA GLY A 135 -5.68 20.49 -1.65
C GLY A 135 -6.81 21.16 -0.85
N ARG A 136 -7.16 22.41 -1.21
CA ARG A 136 -8.32 23.09 -0.61
C ARG A 136 -9.59 22.32 -0.93
N VAL A 137 -10.35 21.94 0.10
CA VAL A 137 -11.64 21.24 -0.07
C VAL A 137 -12.73 22.29 -0.25
N LYS A 138 -13.60 22.10 -1.24
CA LYS A 138 -14.76 22.97 -1.44
C LYS A 138 -15.75 22.83 -0.27
N PRO A 139 -16.40 23.91 0.19
CA PRO A 139 -17.32 23.86 1.33
C PRO A 139 -18.49 22.89 1.11
N GLU A 140 -19.01 22.80 -0.12
CA GLU A 140 -20.06 21.83 -0.49
C GLU A 140 -19.66 20.36 -0.23
N ILE A 141 -18.40 20.02 -0.49
CA ILE A 141 -17.89 18.67 -0.25
C ILE A 141 -17.74 18.42 1.25
N MET A 142 -17.40 19.45 2.03
CA MET A 142 -17.30 19.35 3.48
C MET A 142 -18.64 19.05 4.14
N VAL A 143 -19.72 19.67 3.68
CA VAL A 143 -21.09 19.36 4.13
C VAL A 143 -21.43 17.89 3.86
N LYS A 144 -21.11 17.38 2.66
CA LYS A 144 -21.32 15.96 2.32
C LYS A 144 -20.48 15.02 3.19
N VAL A 145 -19.22 15.37 3.44
CA VAL A 145 -18.33 14.59 4.31
C VAL A 145 -18.88 14.52 5.73
N LYS A 146 -19.36 15.64 6.27
CA LYS A 146 -19.98 15.68 7.61
C LYS A 146 -21.21 14.78 7.67
N ALA A 147 -22.13 14.92 6.71
CA ALA A 147 -23.33 14.10 6.63
C ALA A 147 -23.03 12.59 6.51
N GLU A 148 -22.01 12.21 5.72
CA GLU A 148 -21.60 10.81 5.60
C GLU A 148 -20.92 10.28 6.87
N LEU A 149 -20.12 11.08 7.56
CA LEU A 149 -19.53 10.70 8.85
C LEU A 149 -20.60 10.52 9.93
N GLU A 150 -21.62 11.38 9.95
CA GLU A 150 -22.78 11.25 10.86
C GLU A 150 -23.57 9.96 10.59
N ARG A 151 -23.67 9.54 9.32
CA ARG A 151 -24.23 8.23 8.93
C ARG A 151 -23.33 7.03 9.29
N GLY A 152 -22.14 7.26 9.83
CA GLY A 152 -21.18 6.21 10.18
C GLY A 152 -20.35 5.68 9.00
N ALA A 153 -20.29 6.40 7.88
CA ALA A 153 -19.46 6.00 6.74
C ALA A 153 -17.97 5.94 7.14
N THR A 154 -17.27 4.90 6.71
CA THR A 154 -15.84 4.75 7.03
C THR A 154 -14.99 5.81 6.34
N ILE A 155 -13.86 6.19 6.95
CA ILE A 155 -12.90 7.10 6.30
C ILE A 155 -12.40 6.54 4.96
N SER A 156 -12.28 5.21 4.85
CA SER A 156 -11.86 4.56 3.61
C SER A 156 -12.87 4.73 2.48
N SER A 157 -14.18 4.58 2.75
CA SER A 157 -15.22 4.81 1.73
C SER A 157 -15.20 6.25 1.21
N LEU A 158 -14.91 7.23 2.07
CA LEU A 158 -14.87 8.64 1.69
C LEU A 158 -13.59 9.04 0.94
N THR A 159 -12.46 8.37 1.20
CA THR A 159 -11.13 8.84 0.77
C THR A 159 -10.36 7.92 -0.17
N ALA A 160 -10.70 6.63 -0.24
CA ALA A 160 -9.96 5.66 -1.04
C ALA A 160 -10.25 5.79 -2.54
N SER A 161 -9.20 5.70 -3.35
CA SER A 161 -9.33 5.68 -4.81
C SER A 161 -10.13 4.45 -5.29
N GLY A 162 -10.95 4.62 -6.32
CA GLY A 162 -11.75 3.55 -6.91
C GLY A 162 -13.06 3.23 -6.17
N LYS A 163 -13.37 3.91 -5.06
CA LYS A 163 -14.66 3.79 -4.41
C LYS A 163 -15.69 4.74 -5.05
N PRO A 164 -16.92 4.27 -5.32
CA PRO A 164 -17.97 5.12 -5.90
C PRO A 164 -18.40 6.25 -4.95
N THR A 165 -18.24 6.02 -3.65
CA THR A 165 -18.56 6.97 -2.57
C THR A 165 -17.41 7.92 -2.23
N ARG A 166 -16.32 7.92 -3.02
CA ARG A 166 -15.18 8.79 -2.75
C ARG A 166 -15.58 10.25 -2.94
N LEU A 167 -15.51 11.02 -1.86
CA LEU A 167 -15.78 12.46 -1.88
C LEU A 167 -14.52 13.30 -2.05
N LEU A 168 -13.40 12.87 -1.47
CA LEU A 168 -12.14 13.61 -1.51
C LEU A 168 -10.92 12.69 -1.45
N ALA A 169 -9.72 13.26 -1.57
CA ALA A 169 -8.48 12.54 -1.38
C ALA A 169 -8.08 12.51 0.11
N HIS A 170 -7.42 11.44 0.54
CA HIS A 170 -7.04 11.26 1.95
C HIS A 170 -6.21 12.41 2.54
N HIS A 171 -5.24 12.95 1.78
CA HIS A 171 -4.42 14.07 2.23
C HIS A 171 -5.24 15.36 2.40
N ALA A 172 -6.24 15.60 1.54
CA ALA A 172 -7.16 16.71 1.68
C ALA A 172 -8.07 16.52 2.90
N PHE A 173 -8.52 15.29 3.18
CA PHE A 173 -9.28 14.97 4.39
C PHE A 173 -8.47 15.18 5.67
N LYS A 174 -7.19 14.78 5.68
CA LYS A 174 -6.28 15.01 6.82
C LYS A 174 -6.09 16.49 7.10
N ARG A 175 -5.98 17.33 6.06
CA ARG A 175 -5.97 18.78 6.19
C ARG A 175 -7.29 19.30 6.76
N ALA A 176 -8.40 18.89 6.17
CA ALA A 176 -9.75 19.30 6.57
C ALA A 176 -10.05 19.02 8.05
N ARG A 177 -9.56 17.88 8.60
CA ARG A 177 -9.63 17.56 10.03
C ARG A 177 -8.85 18.55 10.90
N ARG A 178 -7.66 18.99 10.47
CA ARG A 178 -6.87 19.99 11.20
C ARG A 178 -7.52 21.37 11.18
N GLU A 179 -8.19 21.72 10.09
CA GLU A 179 -8.83 23.02 9.91
C GLU A 179 -10.23 23.09 10.55
N ASN A 180 -10.93 21.96 10.71
CA ASN A 180 -12.30 21.90 11.22
C ASN A 180 -12.42 20.88 12.36
N PRO A 181 -12.42 21.33 13.63
CA PRO A 181 -12.49 20.45 14.80
C PRO A 181 -13.72 19.52 14.82
N GLU A 182 -14.87 19.98 14.33
CA GLU A 182 -16.10 19.17 14.29
C GLU A 182 -15.93 17.88 13.47
N ILE A 183 -15.29 17.99 12.31
CA ILE A 183 -15.05 16.86 11.43
C ILE A 183 -14.01 15.91 12.03
N ASP A 184 -13.05 16.45 12.78
CA ASP A 184 -12.08 15.63 13.50
C ASP A 184 -12.75 14.80 14.59
N ILE A 185 -13.65 15.40 15.38
CA ILE A 185 -14.44 14.72 16.41
C ILE A 185 -15.29 13.60 15.80
N LEU A 186 -16.02 13.88 14.71
CA LEU A 186 -16.82 12.86 14.02
C LEU A 186 -15.95 11.73 13.45
N ALA A 187 -14.82 12.08 12.82
CA ALA A 187 -13.89 11.10 12.29
C ALA A 187 -13.28 10.22 13.41
N ALA A 188 -12.95 10.81 14.57
CA ALA A 188 -12.45 10.09 15.73
C ALA A 188 -13.47 9.08 16.25
N LYS A 189 -14.75 9.48 16.39
CA LYS A 189 -15.85 8.57 16.77
C LYS A 189 -15.98 7.38 15.82
N VAL A 190 -15.91 7.64 14.51
CA VAL A 190 -15.96 6.57 13.49
C VAL A 190 -14.74 5.65 13.59
N ILE A 191 -13.55 6.20 13.85
CA ILE A 191 -12.31 5.41 14.03
C ILE A 191 -12.42 4.51 15.26
N GLU A 192 -12.92 5.03 16.38
CA GLU A 192 -13.05 4.29 17.64
C GLU A 192 -13.97 3.07 17.49
N GLY A 193 -15.11 3.23 16.80
CA GLY A 193 -16.00 2.12 16.45
C GLY A 193 -15.40 1.17 15.39
N SER A 194 -14.49 1.65 14.56
CA SER A 194 -13.88 0.90 13.47
C SER A 194 -12.67 0.08 13.96
N ARG A 195 -12.95 -0.99 14.71
CA ARG A 195 -11.95 -2.06 14.95
C ARG A 195 -11.74 -2.82 13.65
N SER A 196 -10.79 -2.35 12.83
CA SER A 196 -10.51 -2.96 11.52
C SER A 196 -10.29 -4.46 11.67
N ARG A 197 -10.87 -5.24 10.76
CA ARG A 197 -10.68 -6.71 10.72
C ARG A 197 -9.20 -7.08 10.75
N ALA A 198 -8.36 -6.29 10.08
CA ALA A 198 -6.90 -6.44 10.08
C ALA A 198 -6.24 -6.18 11.44
N LEU A 199 -6.70 -5.18 12.19
CA LEU A 199 -6.27 -4.96 13.58
C LEU A 199 -6.65 -6.16 14.44
N ARG A 200 -7.91 -6.62 14.36
CA ARG A 200 -8.33 -7.84 15.08
C ARG A 200 -7.44 -9.04 14.71
N THR A 201 -7.21 -9.29 13.43
CA THR A 201 -6.30 -10.37 12.97
C THR A 201 -4.88 -10.20 13.50
N ARG A 202 -4.34 -8.97 13.56
CA ARG A 202 -3.01 -8.70 14.14
C ARG A 202 -2.99 -9.03 15.64
N TRP A 203 -3.98 -8.58 16.40
CA TRP A 203 -4.12 -8.90 17.83
C TRP A 203 -4.28 -10.41 18.07
N THR A 204 -5.04 -11.11 17.23
CA THR A 204 -5.16 -12.57 17.29
C THR A 204 -3.82 -13.26 17.03
N ARG A 205 -3.01 -12.77 16.09
CA ARG A 205 -1.67 -13.34 15.82
C ARG A 205 -0.73 -13.16 17.02
N VAL A 206 -0.68 -11.96 17.60
CA VAL A 206 0.14 -11.68 18.80
C VAL A 206 -0.31 -12.55 19.98
N HIS A 207 -1.62 -12.67 20.22
CA HIS A 207 -2.13 -13.57 21.26
C HIS A 207 -1.79 -15.04 21.00
N ASN A 208 -1.87 -15.49 19.75
CA ASN A 208 -1.51 -16.86 19.38
C ASN A 208 -0.01 -17.13 19.55
N GLU A 209 0.84 -16.12 19.33
CA GLU A 209 2.30 -16.21 19.54
C GLU A 209 2.62 -16.33 21.03
N ILE A 210 2.04 -15.47 21.88
CA ILE A 210 2.15 -15.56 23.34
C ILE A 210 1.67 -16.94 23.84
N ARG A 211 0.57 -17.45 23.29
CA ARG A 211 0.03 -18.78 23.65
C ARG A 211 0.95 -19.92 23.19
N ARG A 212 1.65 -19.77 22.06
CA ARG A 212 2.64 -20.75 21.58
C ARG A 212 3.89 -20.75 22.45
N GLU A 213 4.37 -19.58 22.88
CA GLU A 213 5.49 -19.47 23.82
C GLU A 213 5.13 -20.13 25.17
N GLN A 214 3.93 -19.88 25.70
CA GLN A 214 3.43 -20.55 26.91
C GLN A 214 3.32 -22.07 26.76
N ASN A 215 2.90 -22.57 25.60
CA ASN A 215 2.88 -24.01 25.32
C ASN A 215 4.29 -24.61 25.20
N ASN A 216 5.30 -23.80 24.87
CA ASN A 216 6.69 -24.24 24.79
C ASN A 216 7.37 -24.23 26.16
N ASP A 217 6.96 -23.34 27.07
CA ASP A 217 7.46 -23.28 28.45
C ASP A 217 7.38 -24.66 29.12
N TYR A 218 6.32 -25.44 28.88
CA TYR A 218 6.16 -26.78 29.45
C TYR A 218 7.27 -27.74 29.01
N TYR A 219 7.52 -27.83 27.70
CA TYR A 219 8.57 -28.70 27.18
C TYR A 219 9.98 -28.21 27.55
N MET A 220 10.18 -26.89 27.60
CA MET A 220 11.44 -26.30 28.04
C MET A 220 11.74 -26.62 29.51
N ILE A 221 10.76 -26.47 30.41
CA ILE A 221 10.92 -26.78 31.83
C ILE A 221 11.12 -28.28 32.03
N ARG A 222 10.33 -29.12 31.34
CA ARG A 222 10.46 -30.58 31.38
C ARG A 222 11.84 -31.05 30.91
N ALA A 223 12.44 -30.38 29.92
CA ALA A 223 13.78 -30.70 29.42
C ALA A 223 14.91 -30.30 30.39
N LEU A 224 14.66 -29.40 31.35
CA LEU A 224 15.64 -29.06 32.40
C LEU A 224 15.75 -30.14 33.48
N LEU A 225 14.76 -31.03 33.58
CA LEU A 225 14.75 -32.12 34.54
C LEU A 225 15.57 -33.32 34.01
N PRO A 226 16.33 -34.03 34.88
CA PRO A 226 17.09 -35.21 34.48
C PRO A 226 16.24 -36.24 33.75
N VAL A 227 16.79 -36.90 32.72
CA VAL A 227 16.05 -37.87 31.89
C VAL A 227 15.43 -38.98 32.75
N SER A 228 16.14 -39.43 33.77
CA SER A 228 15.77 -40.52 34.69
C SER A 228 14.88 -40.09 35.87
N PHE A 229 14.48 -38.82 35.98
CA PHE A 229 13.66 -38.36 37.09
C PHE A 229 12.21 -38.89 36.93
N PRO A 230 11.66 -39.64 37.91
CA PRO A 230 10.24 -40.04 37.91
C PRO A 230 9.36 -38.80 38.15
N ASP A 231 8.10 -38.86 37.72
CA ASP A 231 7.08 -37.83 38.05
C ASP A 231 7.48 -36.38 37.69
N LYS A 232 8.11 -36.21 36.52
CA LYS A 232 8.51 -34.89 36.01
C LYS A 232 7.34 -33.91 35.92
N ASP A 233 6.15 -34.43 35.64
CA ASP A 233 4.96 -33.61 35.39
C ASP A 233 4.50 -32.89 36.66
N ASP A 234 4.71 -33.47 37.84
CA ASP A 234 4.37 -32.86 39.12
C ASP A 234 5.31 -31.68 39.47
N VAL A 235 6.61 -31.87 39.23
CA VAL A 235 7.61 -30.79 39.40
C VAL A 235 7.37 -29.66 38.39
N VAL A 236 7.05 -30.00 37.14
CA VAL A 236 6.70 -29.01 36.12
C VAL A 236 5.43 -28.25 36.54
N GLY A 237 4.41 -28.95 37.05
CA GLY A 237 3.17 -28.36 37.57
C GLY A 237 3.43 -27.34 38.67
N ALA A 238 4.21 -27.69 39.69
CA ALA A 238 4.58 -26.78 40.78
C ALA A 238 5.34 -25.53 40.29
N ILE A 239 6.23 -25.68 39.30
CA ILE A 239 6.93 -24.54 38.68
C ILE A 239 5.94 -23.64 37.93
N PHE A 240 4.93 -24.20 37.27
CA PHE A 240 3.90 -23.41 36.59
C PHE A 240 3.01 -22.65 37.57
N GLU A 241 2.64 -23.24 38.69
CA GLU A 241 1.88 -22.55 39.74
C GLU A 241 2.64 -21.32 40.25
N ASP A 242 3.94 -21.44 40.50
CA ASP A 242 4.78 -20.32 40.94
C ASP A 242 5.01 -19.28 39.83
N LEU A 243 5.02 -19.68 38.55
CA LEU A 243 5.06 -18.75 37.42
C LEU A 243 3.74 -17.99 37.25
N LEU A 244 2.60 -18.65 37.46
CA LEU A 244 1.26 -18.04 37.33
C LEU A 244 0.93 -17.10 38.49
N THR A 245 1.36 -17.44 39.71
CA THR A 245 1.23 -16.59 40.90
C THR A 245 2.25 -15.44 40.91
N GLY A 246 3.28 -15.49 40.06
CA GLY A 246 4.34 -14.49 39.96
C GLY A 246 5.42 -14.61 41.03
N ALA A 247 5.39 -15.67 41.86
CA ALA A 247 6.44 -15.99 42.82
C ALA A 247 7.77 -16.33 42.14
N LEU A 248 7.72 -16.83 40.90
CA LEU A 248 8.87 -17.14 40.07
C LEU A 248 8.80 -16.38 38.73
N LYS A 249 9.90 -15.70 38.38
CA LYS A 249 10.09 -15.14 37.03
C LYS A 249 10.63 -16.21 36.09
N ARG A 250 10.21 -16.20 34.82
CA ARG A 250 10.65 -17.14 33.77
C ARG A 250 12.18 -17.26 33.66
N GLU A 251 12.88 -16.14 33.75
CA GLU A 251 14.35 -16.07 33.68
C GLU A 251 15.04 -16.87 34.80
N ASN A 252 14.38 -17.00 35.96
CA ASN A 252 14.94 -17.65 37.15
C ASN A 252 14.61 -19.15 37.24
N VAL A 253 13.81 -19.69 36.32
CA VAL A 253 13.36 -21.08 36.37
C VAL A 253 14.56 -22.03 36.39
N ARG A 254 15.54 -21.84 35.49
CA ARG A 254 16.73 -22.69 35.41
C ARG A 254 17.56 -22.72 36.70
N ALA A 255 17.60 -21.61 37.43
CA ALA A 255 18.31 -21.53 38.71
C ALA A 255 17.55 -22.24 39.84
N ARG A 256 16.21 -22.20 39.82
CA ARG A 256 15.35 -22.76 40.87
C ARG A 256 14.88 -24.20 40.63
N VAL A 257 14.99 -24.75 39.42
CA VAL A 257 14.57 -26.15 39.13
C VAL A 257 15.13 -27.15 40.15
N LYS A 258 16.39 -26.99 40.60
CA LYS A 258 17.00 -27.86 41.61
C LYS A 258 16.27 -27.82 42.96
N SER A 259 15.76 -26.67 43.39
CA SER A 259 15.02 -26.57 44.65
C SER A 259 13.66 -27.24 44.57
N TYR A 260 12.98 -27.17 43.42
CA TYR A 260 11.73 -27.90 43.22
C TYR A 260 11.94 -29.42 43.21
N VAL A 261 13.00 -29.90 42.55
CA VAL A 261 13.37 -31.33 42.59
C VAL A 261 13.68 -31.78 44.02
N ALA A 262 14.43 -30.97 44.79
CA ALA A 262 14.74 -31.28 46.18
C ALA A 262 13.48 -31.27 47.06
N ALA A 263 12.57 -30.32 46.87
CA ALA A 263 11.30 -30.24 47.58
C ALA A 263 10.40 -31.43 47.25
N HIS A 264 10.31 -31.81 45.97
CA HIS A 264 9.58 -33.00 45.53
C HIS A 264 10.15 -34.27 46.15
N ASN A 265 11.47 -34.49 46.10
CA ASN A 265 12.10 -35.65 46.73
C ASN A 265 11.96 -35.69 48.25
N LYS A 266 11.74 -34.53 48.91
CA LYS A 266 11.47 -34.48 50.35
C LYS A 266 10.03 -34.92 50.66
N LEU A 267 9.08 -34.54 49.82
CA LEU A 267 7.67 -34.92 49.95
C LEU A 267 7.43 -36.38 49.52
N PHE A 268 8.18 -36.82 48.52
CA PHE A 268 8.17 -38.17 47.98
C PHE A 268 9.60 -38.73 48.03
N PRO A 269 10.07 -39.17 49.22
CA PRO A 269 11.36 -39.81 49.35
C PRO A 269 11.47 -40.91 48.31
N THR A 270 12.43 -40.75 47.39
CA THR A 270 12.66 -41.68 46.29
C THR A 270 12.87 -43.07 46.89
N LYS A 271 11.83 -43.91 46.82
CA LYS A 271 11.88 -45.33 47.14
C LYS A 271 12.77 -45.98 46.09
N TYR A 272 14.08 -45.85 46.20
CA TYR A 272 14.99 -46.50 45.26
C TYR A 272 14.83 -48.01 45.44
N ALA A 273 14.17 -48.67 44.49
CA ALA A 273 14.24 -50.12 44.37
C ALA A 273 15.66 -50.48 43.87
N LYS A 274 16.53 -50.93 44.76
CA LYS A 274 17.74 -51.66 44.38
C LYS A 274 17.81 -52.93 45.20
N PHE A 275 17.52 -54.04 44.50
CA PHE A 275 17.36 -55.43 44.93
C PHE A 275 15.97 -55.78 45.52
N GLY A 276 15.03 -56.16 44.63
CA GLY A 276 13.71 -56.70 44.99
C GLY A 276 12.58 -55.67 45.04
N GLU A 277 11.33 -56.14 44.92
CA GLU A 277 10.08 -55.34 44.92
C GLU A 277 9.78 -54.61 46.25
N SER A 278 10.69 -54.68 47.21
CA SER A 278 10.58 -54.07 48.53
C SER A 278 11.16 -52.64 48.56
N PRO A 279 10.47 -51.67 49.18
CA PRO A 279 11.03 -50.33 49.39
C PRO A 279 12.26 -50.37 50.30
N LEU A 280 13.28 -49.53 50.02
CA LEU A 280 14.41 -49.35 50.93
C LEU A 280 13.93 -48.67 52.21
N LEU A 281 14.06 -49.40 53.30
CA LEU A 281 13.80 -48.95 54.66
C LEU A 281 15.15 -48.61 55.29
N SER A 282 15.19 -47.55 56.10
CA SER A 282 16.45 -47.13 56.72
C SER A 282 16.98 -48.22 57.64
N LEU A 283 18.30 -48.38 57.76
CA LEU A 283 18.88 -49.28 58.77
C LEU A 283 18.59 -48.80 60.20
N ASP A 284 18.36 -47.50 60.36
CA ASP A 284 18.00 -46.87 61.62
C ASP A 284 16.49 -46.97 61.94
N GLU A 285 15.69 -47.53 61.03
CA GLU A 285 14.25 -47.69 61.23
C GLU A 285 13.97 -48.91 62.11
N ALA A 286 13.07 -48.73 63.08
CA ALA A 286 12.62 -49.82 63.95
C ALA A 286 12.01 -50.95 63.11
N ILE A 287 12.34 -52.20 63.43
CA ILE A 287 11.86 -53.36 62.68
C ILE A 287 10.35 -53.57 62.88
N PHE A 288 9.87 -53.23 64.07
CA PHE A 288 8.47 -53.33 64.50
C PHE A 288 8.06 -52.01 65.16
N GLU A 289 6.80 -51.59 65.01
CA GLU A 289 6.30 -50.31 65.53
C GLU A 289 6.44 -50.18 67.06
N ASP A 290 6.45 -51.31 67.78
CA ASP A 290 6.56 -51.37 69.25
C ASP A 290 7.98 -51.75 69.75
N GLY A 291 8.96 -51.87 68.84
CA GLY A 291 10.31 -52.36 69.15
C GLY A 291 11.37 -51.27 69.13
N THR A 292 12.38 -51.38 70.01
CA THR A 292 13.59 -50.52 69.98
C THR A 292 14.71 -51.06 69.10
N SER A 293 14.55 -52.26 68.53
CA SER A 293 15.55 -52.87 67.65
C SER A 293 15.51 -52.27 66.25
N THR A 294 16.67 -51.78 65.82
CA THR A 294 16.85 -51.21 64.48
C THR A 294 17.15 -52.32 63.47
N ARG A 295 16.86 -52.09 62.19
CA ARG A 295 17.21 -53.03 61.12
C ARG A 295 18.72 -53.30 61.04
N GLY A 296 19.55 -52.34 61.44
CA GLY A 296 21.00 -52.47 61.54
C GLY A 296 21.45 -53.54 62.54
N ASP A 297 20.71 -53.75 63.63
CA ASP A 297 21.07 -54.70 64.69
C ASP A 297 21.03 -56.17 64.24
N ASN A 298 20.32 -56.48 63.14
CA ASN A 298 20.16 -57.83 62.60
C ASN A 298 21.04 -58.12 61.35
N VAL A 299 21.97 -57.23 61.00
CA VAL A 299 22.89 -57.44 59.89
C VAL A 299 24.00 -58.40 60.32
N SER A 300 23.89 -59.67 59.91
CA SER A 300 24.81 -60.75 60.32
C SER A 300 26.00 -60.99 59.38
N ARG A 301 26.08 -60.27 58.25
CA ARG A 301 27.21 -60.31 57.31
C ARG A 301 27.61 -58.91 56.89
N GLY A 302 28.92 -58.66 56.83
CA GLY A 302 29.44 -57.37 56.37
C GLY A 302 29.05 -57.12 54.92
N LEU A 303 28.80 -55.86 54.55
CA LEU A 303 28.46 -55.46 53.17
C LEU A 303 29.58 -55.78 52.15
N TRP A 304 30.69 -56.34 52.60
CA TRP A 304 31.92 -56.65 51.87
C TRP A 304 32.43 -58.08 52.09
N ASP A 305 31.65 -58.95 52.78
CA ASP A 305 31.86 -60.40 52.85
C ASP A 305 31.09 -61.12 51.72
#